data_AF-A0A7V2F3I8-F1
#
_entry.id   AF-A0A7V2F3I8-F1
#
_cell.length_a   1.000
_cell.length_b   1.000
_cell.length_c   1.000
_cell.angle_alpha   90.00
_cell.angle_beta   90.00
_cell.angle_gamma   90.00
#
_symmetry.space_group_name_H-M   'P 1'
#
loop_
_entity.id
_entity.type
_entity.pdbx_description
1 polymer ?
#
loop_
_entity_poly.entity_id
_entity_poly.type
_entity_poly.pdbx_seq_one_letter_code
_entity_poly.pdbx_strand_id
1 'polypeptide(L)'
;MRIALIFMLLITVFCTPLWPQTADAGKRDSVRYEKYYRDPVLKEMAERTDSLDAVADSITAAIQSEWKAKAKEKREERKVIRFDLDGISKPGSPAEFEAPFHFPPVAQYRTSACWSFGTTSFLESEIHRLSG
;
A
#
# COMPACT_ATOMS: atom_id res chain seq x y z
N MET A 1 -60.09 20.03 22.20
CA MET A 1 -59.72 19.13 23.32
C MET A 1 -58.79 17.97 22.92
N ARG A 2 -57.89 18.13 21.92
CA ARG A 2 -56.91 17.07 21.56
C ARG A 2 -55.44 17.51 21.64
N ILE A 3 -55.18 18.79 21.91
CA ILE A 3 -53.82 19.34 22.02
C ILE A 3 -53.34 19.39 23.49
N ALA A 4 -54.27 19.48 24.45
CA ALA A 4 -53.95 19.51 25.88
C ALA A 4 -53.45 18.17 26.46
N LEU A 5 -53.79 17.03 25.84
CA LEU A 5 -53.35 15.71 26.30
C LEU A 5 -51.90 15.37 25.89
N ILE A 6 -51.37 16.01 24.85
CA ILE A 6 -50.02 15.70 24.33
C ILE A 6 -48.96 16.40 25.17
N PHE A 7 -49.24 17.60 25.69
CA PHE A 7 -48.30 18.33 26.55
C PHE A 7 -48.20 17.75 27.97
N MET A 8 -49.25 17.10 28.47
CA MET A 8 -49.26 16.51 29.82
C MET A 8 -48.52 15.16 29.88
N LEU A 9 -48.28 14.51 28.73
CA LEU A 9 -47.58 13.23 28.62
C LEU A 9 -46.06 13.38 28.43
N LEU A 10 -45.58 14.58 28.10
CA LEU A 10 -44.15 14.88 27.94
C LEU A 10 -43.44 15.28 29.25
N ILE A 11 -44.19 15.66 30.29
CA ILE A 11 -43.63 16.13 31.56
C ILE A 11 -43.40 14.97 32.56
N THR A 12 -44.06 13.82 32.38
CA THR A 12 -43.90 12.65 33.26
C THR A 12 -42.71 11.75 32.90
N VAL A 13 -42.05 11.97 31.76
CA VAL A 13 -40.88 11.18 31.32
C VAL A 13 -39.55 11.76 31.85
N PHE A 14 -39.54 13.00 32.35
CA PHE A 14 -38.31 13.68 32.82
C PHE A 14 -38.12 13.71 34.34
N CYS A 15 -38.93 12.99 35.12
CA CYS A 15 -38.80 12.94 36.57
C CYS A 15 -38.80 11.51 37.09
N THR A 16 -37.79 10.73 36.68
CA THR A 16 -37.33 9.64 37.54
C THR A 16 -36.39 10.24 38.59
N PRO A 17 -36.60 10.01 39.89
CA PRO A 17 -35.68 10.48 40.91
C PRO A 17 -34.32 9.82 40.66
N LEU A 18 -33.25 10.63 40.74
CA LEU A 18 -31.89 10.13 40.90
C LEU A 18 -31.90 9.18 42.11
N TRP A 19 -31.96 7.87 41.84
CA TRP A 19 -31.51 6.90 42.82
C TRP A 19 -30.03 7.21 43.08
N PRO A 20 -29.58 7.26 44.35
CA PRO A 20 -28.16 7.27 44.62
C PRO A 20 -27.62 6.00 43.98
N GLN A 21 -26.76 6.17 42.97
CA GLN A 21 -25.84 5.13 42.57
C GLN A 21 -25.00 4.85 43.80
N THR A 22 -25.41 3.87 44.61
CA THR A 22 -24.50 3.17 45.49
C THR A 22 -23.45 2.59 44.56
N ALA A 23 -22.35 3.33 44.41
CA ALA A 23 -21.14 2.81 43.83
C ALA A 23 -20.80 1.59 44.67
N ASP A 24 -21.19 0.42 44.17
CA ASP A 24 -20.82 -0.84 44.78
C ASP A 24 -19.29 -0.86 44.78
N ALA A 25 -18.74 -0.68 45.98
CA ALA A 25 -17.32 -0.76 46.30
C ALA A 25 -16.86 -2.23 46.34
N GLY A 26 -17.56 -3.13 45.64
CA GLY A 26 -17.14 -4.47 45.31
C GLY A 26 -15.94 -4.43 44.37
N LYS A 27 -14.78 -4.81 44.91
CA LYS A 27 -13.50 -5.09 44.26
C LYS A 27 -13.66 -5.54 42.80
N ARG A 28 -13.38 -4.64 41.85
CA ARG A 28 -13.68 -4.81 40.42
C ARG A 28 -12.77 -5.77 39.65
N ASP A 29 -11.76 -6.34 40.30
CA ASP A 29 -10.92 -7.37 39.70
C ASP A 29 -10.69 -8.49 40.70
N SER A 30 -11.30 -9.64 40.43
CA SER A 30 -10.97 -10.91 41.07
C SER A 30 -10.69 -11.94 39.97
N VAL A 31 -9.46 -12.40 39.88
CA VAL A 31 -9.06 -13.43 38.91
C VAL A 31 -9.56 -14.78 39.43
N ARG A 32 -10.49 -15.40 38.70
CA ARG A 32 -10.97 -16.76 38.97
C ARG A 32 -10.32 -17.72 37.98
N TYR A 33 -9.46 -18.60 38.49
CA TYR A 33 -8.86 -19.65 37.68
C TYR A 33 -9.87 -20.79 37.51
N GLU A 34 -10.44 -20.91 36.31
CA GLU A 34 -11.32 -22.00 35.93
C GLU A 34 -10.57 -22.98 35.01
N LYS A 35 -10.96 -24.26 35.04
CA LYS A 35 -10.40 -25.26 34.12
C LYS A 35 -10.82 -24.90 32.70
N TYR A 36 -9.88 -25.01 31.75
CA TYR A 36 -10.15 -24.75 30.35
C TYR A 36 -11.28 -25.64 29.83
N TYR A 37 -12.35 -25.01 29.34
CA TYR A 37 -13.48 -25.67 28.68
C TYR A 37 -13.55 -25.15 27.24
N ARG A 38 -13.44 -26.06 26.27
CA ARG A 38 -13.61 -25.72 24.86
C ARG A 38 -15.09 -25.70 24.55
N ASP A 39 -15.64 -24.50 24.41
CA ASP A 39 -17.05 -24.33 24.06
C ASP A 39 -17.35 -25.00 22.71
N PRO A 40 -18.31 -25.94 22.65
CA PRO A 40 -18.69 -26.59 21.40
C PRO A 40 -19.19 -25.60 20.34
N VAL A 41 -19.82 -24.49 20.74
CA VAL A 41 -20.29 -23.45 19.82
C VAL A 41 -19.12 -22.74 19.15
N LEU A 42 -18.09 -22.37 19.93
CA LEU A 42 -16.88 -21.73 19.37
C LEU A 42 -16.12 -22.67 18.45
N LYS A 43 -16.11 -23.97 18.76
CA LYS A 43 -15.53 -24.99 17.88
C LYS A 43 -16.27 -25.05 16.55
N GLU A 44 -17.60 -25.09 16.59
CA GLU A 44 -18.43 -25.13 15.39
C GLU A 44 -18.29 -23.84 14.56
N MET A 45 -18.24 -22.68 15.20
CA MET A 45 -17.99 -21.40 14.53
C MET A 45 -16.64 -21.40 13.80
N ALA A 46 -15.58 -21.89 14.45
CA ALA A 46 -14.26 -22.00 13.82
C ALA A 46 -14.29 -22.92 12.59
N GLU A 47 -14.88 -24.11 12.71
CA GLU A 47 -14.99 -25.07 11.60
C GLU A 47 -15.79 -24.49 10.41
N ARG A 48 -16.86 -23.75 10.69
CA ARG A 48 -17.62 -23.04 9.64
C ARG A 48 -16.77 -21.98 8.95
N THR A 49 -16.04 -21.16 9.71
CA THR A 49 -15.15 -20.14 9.14
C THR A 49 -14.07 -20.78 8.27
N ASP A 50 -13.38 -21.82 8.77
CA ASP A 50 -12.36 -22.54 8.02
C ASP A 50 -12.91 -23.08 6.68
N SER A 51 -14.15 -23.58 6.68
CA SER A 51 -14.80 -24.06 5.45
C SER A 51 -15.12 -22.95 4.46
N LEU A 52 -15.55 -21.78 4.94
CA LEU A 52 -15.86 -20.62 4.09
C LEU A 52 -14.58 -20.01 3.52
N ASP A 53 -13.53 -19.94 4.34
CA ASP A 53 -12.23 -19.44 3.94
C ASP A 53 -11.61 -20.34 2.87
N ALA A 54 -11.70 -21.67 3.02
CA ALA A 54 -11.25 -22.61 2.00
C ALA A 54 -11.98 -22.41 0.65
N VAL A 55 -13.29 -22.12 0.69
CA VAL A 55 -14.06 -21.79 -0.52
C VAL A 55 -13.60 -20.46 -1.11
N ALA A 56 -13.44 -19.42 -0.29
CA ALA A 56 -12.97 -18.11 -0.73
C ALA A 56 -11.57 -18.16 -1.35
N ASP A 57 -10.66 -18.94 -0.76
CA ASP A 57 -9.31 -19.16 -1.26
C ASP A 57 -9.33 -19.87 -2.62
N SER A 58 -10.21 -20.86 -2.80
CA SER A 58 -10.36 -21.56 -4.08
C SER A 58 -10.82 -20.62 -5.20
N ILE A 59 -11.77 -19.73 -4.91
CA ILE A 59 -12.27 -18.73 -5.86
C ILE A 59 -11.17 -17.72 -6.18
N THR A 60 -10.46 -17.25 -5.15
CA THR A 60 -9.37 -16.29 -5.30
C THR A 60 -8.25 -16.88 -6.16
N ALA A 61 -7.88 -18.13 -5.94
CA ALA A 61 -6.89 -18.84 -6.74
C ALA A 61 -7.31 -18.95 -8.21
N ALA A 62 -8.58 -19.27 -8.48
CA ALA A 62 -9.12 -19.30 -9.84
C ALA A 62 -9.02 -17.92 -10.52
N ILE A 63 -9.50 -16.86 -9.86
CA ILE A 63 -9.43 -15.48 -10.37
C ILE A 63 -7.97 -15.09 -10.66
N GLN A 64 -7.05 -15.32 -9.71
CA GLN A 64 -5.63 -15.00 -9.90
C GLN A 64 -5.03 -15.75 -11.09
N SER A 65 -5.42 -17.01 -11.30
CA SER A 65 -4.93 -17.81 -12.43
C SER A 65 -5.38 -17.22 -13.77
N GLU A 66 -6.63 -16.74 -13.86
CA GLU A 66 -7.14 -16.06 -15.06
C GLU A 66 -6.42 -14.74 -15.33
N TRP A 67 -6.23 -13.90 -14.29
CA TRP A 67 -5.52 -12.63 -14.45
C TRP A 67 -4.07 -12.84 -14.87
N LYS A 68 -3.41 -13.88 -14.34
CA LYS A 68 -2.05 -14.25 -14.73
C LYS A 68 -1.99 -14.70 -16.19
N ALA A 69 -2.98 -15.46 -16.66
CA ALA A 69 -3.08 -15.87 -18.06
C ALA A 69 -3.28 -14.65 -18.98
N LYS A 70 -4.24 -13.77 -18.66
CA LYS A 70 -4.49 -12.52 -19.41
C LYS A 70 -3.28 -11.60 -19.45
N ALA A 71 -2.56 -11.47 -18.32
CA ALA A 71 -1.35 -10.66 -18.26
C ALA A 71 -0.22 -11.24 -19.12
N LYS A 72 -0.11 -12.57 -19.18
CA LYS A 72 0.84 -13.27 -20.05
C LYS A 72 0.51 -13.05 -21.53
N GLU A 73 -0.75 -13.25 -21.92
CA GLU A 73 -1.25 -13.00 -23.27
C GLU A 73 -0.98 -11.57 -23.71
N LYS A 74 -1.38 -10.57 -22.91
CA LYS A 74 -1.10 -9.15 -23.17
C LYS A 74 0.39 -8.83 -23.31
N ARG A 75 1.26 -9.56 -22.59
CA ARG A 75 2.71 -9.39 -22.70
C ARG A 75 3.25 -9.97 -24.00
N GLU A 76 2.73 -11.10 -24.44
CA GLU A 76 3.10 -11.74 -25.71
C GLU A 76 2.60 -10.95 -26.92
N GLU A 77 1.42 -10.32 -26.83
CA GLU A 77 0.89 -9.43 -27.86
C GLU A 77 1.53 -8.03 -27.89
N ARG A 78 2.30 -7.68 -26.84
CA ARG A 78 2.87 -6.34 -26.73
C ARG A 78 3.90 -6.11 -27.83
N LYS A 79 3.53 -5.27 -28.79
CA LYS A 79 4.47 -4.72 -29.77
C LYS A 79 5.36 -3.69 -29.06
N VAL A 80 6.66 -3.85 -29.23
CA VAL A 80 7.67 -2.91 -28.74
C VAL A 80 8.34 -2.26 -29.94
N ILE A 81 8.52 -0.94 -29.89
CA ILE A 81 9.38 -0.25 -30.85
C ILE A 81 10.82 -0.63 -30.46
N ARG A 82 11.53 -1.29 -31.37
CA ARG A 82 12.97 -1.56 -31.24
C ARG A 82 13.68 -0.94 -32.41
N PHE A 83 14.91 -0.50 -32.15
CA PHE A 83 15.82 -0.13 -33.21
C PHE A 83 16.32 -1.40 -33.89
N ASP A 84 16.39 -1.35 -35.21
CA ASP A 84 17.16 -2.30 -36.00
C ASP A 84 18.64 -1.95 -35.83
N LEU A 85 19.43 -2.93 -35.39
CA LEU A 85 20.87 -2.78 -35.18
C LEU A 85 21.67 -3.59 -36.22
N ASP A 86 21.00 -4.18 -37.21
CA ASP A 86 21.66 -4.93 -38.26
C ASP A 86 22.62 -4.01 -39.04
N GLY A 87 23.89 -4.42 -39.11
CA GLY A 87 24.95 -3.64 -39.77
C GLY A 87 25.66 -2.60 -38.87
N ILE A 88 25.26 -2.42 -37.61
CA ILE A 88 25.98 -1.55 -36.66
C ILE A 88 27.13 -2.34 -36.02
N SER A 89 28.38 -1.95 -36.29
CA SER A 89 29.53 -2.50 -35.58
C SER A 89 29.61 -1.89 -34.18
N LYS A 90 29.58 -2.75 -33.16
CA LYS A 90 29.80 -2.33 -31.78
C LYS A 90 31.26 -1.84 -31.64
N PRO A 91 31.49 -0.63 -31.13
CA PRO A 91 32.85 -0.17 -30.85
C PRO A 91 33.48 -1.04 -29.75
N GLY A 92 34.75 -1.40 -29.95
CA GLY A 92 35.51 -2.32 -29.11
C GLY A 92 36.04 -1.69 -27.83
N SER A 93 36.24 -0.37 -27.82
CA SER A 93 36.77 0.36 -26.68
C SER A 93 36.32 1.84 -26.62
N PRO A 94 36.40 2.49 -25.45
CA PRO A 94 36.13 3.93 -25.32
C PRO A 94 37.05 4.82 -26.19
N ALA A 95 38.23 4.32 -26.57
CA ALA A 95 39.19 5.04 -27.39
C ALA A 95 38.76 5.16 -28.87
N GLU A 96 37.78 4.36 -29.31
CA GLU A 96 37.20 4.45 -30.65
C GLU A 96 36.19 5.60 -30.78
N PHE A 97 35.82 6.24 -29.66
CA PHE A 97 34.96 7.40 -29.64
C PHE A 97 35.78 8.69 -29.57
N GLU A 98 35.33 9.71 -30.29
CA GLU A 98 35.81 11.06 -30.07
C GLU A 98 35.21 11.59 -28.77
N ALA A 99 36.06 11.77 -27.75
CA ALA A 99 35.63 12.30 -26.47
C ALA A 99 35.27 13.80 -26.61
N PRO A 100 34.08 14.23 -26.18
CA PRO A 100 33.76 15.65 -26.13
C PRO A 100 34.63 16.35 -25.08
N PHE A 101 34.79 17.66 -25.22
CA PHE A 101 35.45 18.48 -24.20
C PHE A 101 34.80 18.29 -22.83
N HIS A 102 35.61 18.08 -21.80
CA HIS A 102 35.17 18.06 -20.42
C HIS A 102 36.30 18.54 -19.50
N PHE A 103 35.93 19.13 -18.37
CA PHE A 103 36.88 19.41 -17.30
C PHE A 103 37.23 18.13 -16.51
N PRO A 104 38.32 18.12 -15.74
CA PRO A 104 38.64 17.01 -14.86
C PRO A 104 37.47 16.67 -13.91
N PRO A 105 37.15 15.38 -13.69
CA PRO A 105 36.04 14.99 -12.82
C PRO A 105 36.21 15.52 -11.39
N VAL A 106 35.15 16.13 -10.86
CA VAL A 106 35.10 16.60 -9.47
C VAL A 106 34.23 15.67 -8.63
N ALA A 107 34.70 15.31 -7.43
CA ALA A 107 33.97 14.43 -6.53
C ALA A 107 32.77 15.14 -5.88
N GLN A 108 31.56 14.60 -6.08
CA GLN A 108 30.32 15.11 -5.45
C GLN A 108 30.18 14.73 -3.96
N TYR A 109 30.91 13.72 -3.49
CA TYR A 109 30.79 13.16 -2.13
C TYR A 109 29.32 12.83 -1.73
N ARG A 110 28.97 13.01 -0.46
CA ARG A 110 27.66 12.63 0.14
C ARG A 110 26.59 13.71 0.00
N THR A 111 26.53 14.38 -1.15
CA THR A 111 25.63 15.54 -1.35
C THR A 111 24.38 15.22 -2.17
N SER A 112 24.23 13.99 -2.68
CA SER A 112 23.13 13.59 -3.59
C SER A 112 22.91 14.55 -4.77
N ALA A 113 23.96 15.28 -5.18
CA ALA A 113 23.90 16.33 -6.18
C ALA A 113 24.38 15.87 -7.58
N CYS A 114 24.37 14.56 -7.86
CA CYS A 114 24.83 14.02 -9.15
C CYS A 114 24.11 14.66 -10.36
N TRP A 115 22.83 14.98 -10.20
CA TRP A 115 22.04 15.67 -11.21
C TRP A 115 22.61 17.05 -11.54
N SER A 116 22.99 17.84 -10.53
CA SER A 116 23.57 19.17 -10.73
C SER A 116 24.93 19.08 -11.41
N PHE A 117 25.81 18.18 -10.94
CA PHE A 117 27.16 18.01 -11.50
C PHE A 117 27.11 17.53 -12.95
N GLY A 118 26.23 16.57 -13.26
CA GLY A 118 26.05 16.07 -14.61
C GLY A 118 25.49 17.14 -15.56
N THR A 119 24.49 17.91 -15.12
CA THR A 119 23.94 19.00 -15.94
C THR A 119 24.95 20.12 -16.18
N THR A 120 25.71 20.52 -15.16
CA THR A 120 26.75 21.54 -15.32
C THR A 120 27.83 21.07 -16.29
N SER A 121 28.34 19.84 -16.13
CA SER A 121 29.34 19.29 -17.03
C SER A 121 28.85 19.22 -18.48
N PHE A 122 27.60 18.81 -18.72
CA PHE A 122 27.02 18.79 -20.06
C PHE A 122 26.89 20.20 -20.65
N LEU A 123 26.44 21.17 -19.85
CA LEU A 123 26.32 22.56 -20.29
C LEU A 123 27.68 23.15 -20.67
N GLU A 124 28.72 22.89 -19.89
CA GLU A 124 30.09 23.32 -20.18
C GLU A 124 30.59 22.73 -21.51
N SER A 125 30.36 21.44 -21.75
CA SER A 125 30.68 20.77 -23.02
C SER A 125 29.92 21.38 -24.20
N GLU A 126 28.63 21.69 -24.05
CA GLU A 126 27.81 22.27 -25.11
C GLU A 126 28.20 23.73 -25.42
N ILE A 127 28.55 24.52 -24.40
CA ILE A 127 29.07 25.87 -24.62
C ILE A 127 30.34 25.78 -25.45
N HIS A 128 31.32 24.96 -25.07
CA HIS A 128 32.55 24.78 -25.83
C HIS A 128 32.28 24.32 -27.27
N ARG A 129 31.37 23.34 -27.47
CA ARG A 129 30.99 22.86 -28.80
C ARG A 129 30.39 23.95 -29.69
N LEU A 130 29.61 24.87 -29.13
CA LEU A 130 28.92 25.92 -29.88
C LEU A 130 29.76 27.19 -30.06
N SER A 131 30.62 27.55 -29.11
CA SER A 131 31.36 28.82 -29.12
C SER A 131 32.85 28.70 -29.48
N GLY A 132 33.45 27.51 -29.43
CA GLY A 132 34.90 27.30 -29.62
C GLY A 132 35.69 27.60 -28.36
#